data_AF-A0AAD8D2T8-F1
#
_entry.id   AF-A0AAD8D2T8-F1
#
_cell.length_a   1.000
_cell.length_b   1.000
_cell.length_c   1.000
_cell.angle_alpha   90.00
_cell.angle_beta   90.00
_cell.angle_gamma   90.00
#
_symmetry.space_group_name_H-M   'P 1'
#
loop_
_entity.id
_entity.type
_entity.pdbx_description
1 polymer ?
#
loop_
_entity_poly.entity_id
_entity_poly.type
_entity_poly.pdbx_seq_one_letter_code
_entity_poly.pdbx_strand_id
1 'polypeptide(L)'
;MLPFLDSISTHMDYKGQKLAEQIFQGIILVSAVIGFIYGFITEQFGWTVYIVLAGFAVSCLLTLPPWPMYRRNPLKWQSVQSEISAPEMILKEKPVENTKKLKKHK
;
A
#
# COMPACT_ATOMS: atom_id res chain seq x y z
N MET A 1 18.92 18.87 -7.71
CA MET A 1 18.17 17.83 -6.99
C MET A 1 16.70 18.08 -7.27
N LEU A 2 15.96 17.09 -7.79
CA LEU A 2 14.63 17.30 -8.34
C LEU A 2 13.62 17.60 -7.21
N PRO A 3 13.01 18.80 -7.14
CA PRO A 3 12.15 19.23 -6.02
C PRO A 3 10.86 18.41 -5.87
N PHE A 4 10.50 17.64 -6.89
CA PHE A 4 9.35 16.74 -6.87
C PHE A 4 9.56 15.50 -6.00
N LEU A 5 10.80 15.07 -5.80
CA LEU A 5 11.12 13.89 -4.97
C LEU A 5 11.04 14.20 -3.47
N ASP A 6 11.34 15.44 -3.06
CA ASP A 6 11.26 15.86 -1.64
C ASP A 6 9.81 16.01 -1.14
N SER A 7 8.84 16.25 -2.02
CA SER A 7 7.41 16.27 -1.66
C SER A 7 6.82 14.88 -1.44
N ILE A 8 7.57 13.82 -1.77
CA ILE A 8 7.11 12.45 -1.61
C ILE A 8 7.44 12.01 -0.18
N SER A 9 6.47 12.18 0.73
CA SER A 9 6.55 11.51 2.04
C SER A 9 6.71 9.99 1.81
N THR A 10 7.82 9.43 2.29
CA THR A 10 8.27 8.05 2.00
C THR A 10 7.54 6.99 2.83
N HIS A 11 6.56 7.38 3.64
CA HIS A 11 5.88 6.48 4.56
C HIS A 11 4.87 5.60 3.81
N MET A 12 5.12 4.30 3.74
CA MET A 12 4.19 3.32 3.18
C MET A 12 3.36 2.70 4.32
N ASP A 13 2.03 2.70 4.20
CA ASP A 13 1.18 2.03 5.18
C ASP A 13 1.25 0.51 4.99
N TYR A 14 1.09 -0.28 6.06
CA TYR A 14 1.06 -1.75 5.98
C TYR A 14 0.02 -2.29 4.96
N LYS A 15 -1.17 -1.69 4.94
CA LYS A 15 -2.20 -2.01 3.93
C LYS A 15 -1.77 -1.64 2.51
N GLY A 16 -1.04 -0.53 2.37
CA GLY A 16 -0.46 -0.08 1.12
C GLY A 16 0.59 -1.06 0.59
N GLN A 17 1.45 -1.56 1.47
CA GLN A 17 2.44 -2.59 1.15
C GLN A 17 1.78 -3.89 0.65
N LYS A 18 0.74 -4.37 1.34
CA LYS A 18 0.00 -5.56 0.88
C LYS A 18 -0.65 -5.34 -0.49
N LEU A 19 -1.21 -4.16 -0.73
CA LEU A 19 -1.80 -3.82 -2.03
C LEU A 19 -0.73 -3.77 -3.14
N ALA A 20 0.41 -3.16 -2.86
CA ALA A 20 1.54 -3.11 -3.79
C ALA A 20 2.03 -4.51 -4.15
N GLU A 21 2.11 -5.42 -3.18
CA GLU A 21 2.48 -6.82 -3.41
C GLU A 21 1.44 -7.56 -4.27
N GLN A 22 0.15 -7.38 -3.99
CA GLN A 22 -0.93 -7.97 -4.80
C GLN A 22 -0.91 -7.49 -6.25
N ILE A 23 -0.66 -6.19 -6.46
CA ILE A 23 -0.53 -5.60 -7.79
C ILE A 23 0.70 -6.16 -8.50
N PHE A 24 1.85 -6.25 -7.80
CA PHE A 24 3.07 -6.83 -8.36
C PHE A 24 2.85 -8.27 -8.82
N GLN A 25 2.33 -9.13 -7.94
CA GLN A 25 2.05 -10.53 -8.24
C GLN A 25 1.04 -10.66 -9.37
N GLY A 26 -0.02 -9.83 -9.38
CA GLY A 26 -1.03 -9.82 -10.43
C GLY A 26 -0.44 -9.50 -11.81
N ILE A 27 0.39 -8.46 -11.91
CA ILE A 27 1.02 -8.07 -13.17
C ILE A 27 1.99 -9.15 -13.67
N ILE A 28 2.83 -9.68 -12.79
CA ILE A 28 3.79 -10.73 -13.15
C ILE A 28 3.05 -11.99 -13.63
N LEU A 29 2.03 -12.43 -12.90
CA LEU A 29 1.25 -13.60 -13.27
C LEU A 29 0.56 -13.43 -14.62
N VAL A 30 -0.08 -12.28 -14.86
CA VAL A 30 -0.72 -11.98 -16.15
C VAL A 30 0.32 -11.94 -17.28
N SER A 31 1.47 -11.30 -17.05
CA SER A 31 2.56 -11.26 -18.04
C SER A 31 3.14 -12.64 -18.34
N ALA A 32 3.22 -13.53 -17.34
CA ALA A 32 3.69 -14.90 -17.51
C ALA A 32 2.71 -15.73 -18.36
N VAL A 33 1.40 -15.61 -18.12
CA VAL A 33 0.39 -16.32 -18.93
C VAL A 33 0.41 -15.84 -20.38
N ILE A 34 0.41 -14.52 -20.59
CA ILE A 34 0.46 -13.93 -21.94
C ILE A 34 1.77 -14.31 -22.64
N GLY A 35 2.89 -14.16 -21.93
CA GLY A 35 4.22 -14.51 -22.44
C GLY A 35 4.31 -15.97 -22.83
N PHE A 36 3.77 -16.87 -22.01
CA PHE A 36 3.74 -18.30 -22.28
C PHE A 36 2.92 -18.63 -23.54
N ILE A 37 1.70 -18.10 -23.68
CA ILE A 37 0.86 -18.31 -24.88
C ILE A 37 1.57 -17.79 -26.13
N TYR A 38 2.15 -16.60 -26.06
CA TYR A 38 2.83 -15.97 -27.19
C TYR A 38 4.11 -16.74 -27.60
N GLY A 39 4.91 -17.16 -26.61
CA GLY A 39 6.10 -17.97 -26.85
C GLY A 39 5.79 -19.36 -27.38
N PHE A 40 4.64 -19.94 -26.98
CA PHE A 40 4.15 -21.19 -27.52
C PHE A 40 3.81 -21.07 -29.02
N ILE A 41 3.11 -19.99 -29.41
CA ILE A 41 2.74 -19.75 -30.82
C ILE A 41 3.99 -19.49 -31.69
N THR A 42 4.97 -18.77 -31.15
CA THR A 42 6.20 -18.39 -31.88
C THR A 42 7.29 -19.46 -31.84
N GLU A 43 7.06 -20.57 -31.12
CA GLU A 43 8.03 -21.66 -30.86
C GLU A 43 9.40 -21.18 -30.33
N GLN A 44 9.47 -19.96 -29.80
CA GLN A 44 10.69 -19.35 -29.31
C GLN A 44 10.51 -18.90 -27.85
N PHE A 45 11.19 -19.61 -26.95
CA PHE A 45 11.10 -19.33 -25.51
C PHE A 45 11.62 -17.94 -25.13
N GLY A 46 12.50 -17.33 -25.94
CA GLY A 46 13.03 -15.98 -25.69
C GLY A 46 11.95 -14.91 -25.59
N TRP A 47 10.89 -15.00 -26.41
CA TRP A 47 9.77 -14.05 -26.35
C TRP A 47 9.02 -14.10 -25.02
N THR A 48 8.87 -15.29 -24.42
CA THR A 48 8.26 -15.45 -23.10
C THR A 48 9.03 -14.63 -22.06
N VAL A 49 10.37 -14.69 -22.10
CA VAL A 49 11.27 -14.02 -21.15
C VAL A 49 11.19 -12.51 -21.34
N TYR A 50 11.19 -12.02 -22.58
CA TYR A 50 11.06 -10.59 -22.85
C TYR A 50 9.73 -10.03 -22.32
N ILE A 51 8.63 -10.75 -22.50
CA ILE A 51 7.30 -10.32 -22.03
C ILE A 51 7.24 -10.31 -20.51
N VAL A 52 7.76 -11.34 -19.84
CA VAL A 52 7.82 -11.38 -18.37
C VAL A 52 8.74 -10.28 -17.82
N LEU A 53 9.88 -10.04 -18.46
CA LEU A 53 10.81 -8.97 -18.08
C LEU A 53 10.17 -7.59 -18.25
N ALA A 54 9.44 -7.38 -19.34
CA ALA A 54 8.67 -6.15 -19.55
C ALA A 54 7.57 -6.00 -18.49
N GLY A 55 6.85 -7.07 -18.16
CA GLY A 55 5.88 -7.11 -17.07
C GLY A 55 6.50 -6.75 -15.72
N PHE A 56 7.72 -7.24 -15.45
CA PHE A 56 8.48 -6.92 -14.26
C PHE A 56 8.92 -5.45 -14.19
N ALA A 57 9.40 -4.89 -15.30
CA ALA A 57 9.75 -3.48 -15.35
C ALA A 57 8.52 -2.58 -15.07
N VAL A 58 7.37 -2.93 -15.65
CA VAL A 58 6.10 -2.22 -15.43
C VAL A 58 5.62 -2.38 -13.99
N SER A 59 5.70 -3.58 -13.41
CA SER A 59 5.28 -3.82 -12.04
C SER A 59 6.16 -3.02 -11.06
N CYS A 60 7.48 -3.01 -11.24
CA CYS A 60 8.40 -2.18 -10.46
C CYS A 60 8.06 -0.70 -10.56
N LEU A 61 7.78 -0.19 -11.76
CA LEU A 61 7.39 1.23 -11.94
C LEU A 61 6.08 1.57 -11.20
N LEU A 62 5.17 0.62 -11.03
CA LEU A 62 3.89 0.82 -10.36
C LEU A 62 3.95 0.60 -8.83
N THR A 63 4.88 -0.21 -8.34
CA THR A 63 4.91 -0.59 -6.92
C THR A 63 6.05 0.07 -6.13
N LEU A 64 7.14 0.47 -6.79
CA LEU A 64 8.28 1.12 -6.14
C LEU A 64 8.05 2.59 -5.79
N PRO A 65 7.43 3.43 -6.64
CA PRO A 65 7.13 4.79 -6.22
C PRO A 65 6.11 4.73 -5.09
N PRO A 66 6.28 5.50 -4.01
CA PRO A 66 5.30 5.56 -2.93
C PRO A 66 4.10 6.39 -3.41
N TRP A 67 3.23 5.82 -4.25
CA TRP A 67 2.04 6.49 -4.75
C TRP A 67 1.09 6.87 -3.59
N PRO A 68 0.40 8.02 -3.66
CA PRO A 68 -0.54 8.45 -2.62
C PRO A 68 -1.73 7.47 -2.45
N MET A 69 -1.97 6.59 -3.43
CA MET A 69 -2.95 5.51 -3.33
C MET A 69 -2.65 4.55 -2.17
N TYR A 70 -1.37 4.29 -1.87
CA TYR A 70 -0.96 3.33 -0.86
C TYR A 70 -0.98 3.90 0.58
N ARG A 71 -1.30 5.19 0.76
CA ARG A 71 -1.20 5.92 2.04
C ARG A 71 -2.56 6.33 2.64
N ARG A 72 -3.61 5.57 2.32
CA ARG A 72 -4.98 5.93 2.68
C ARG A 72 -5.40 5.48 4.09
N ASN A 73 -4.51 4.85 4.87
CA ASN A 73 -4.87 4.24 6.15
C ASN A 73 -3.97 4.75 7.29
N PRO A 74 -4.24 5.96 7.83
CA PRO A 74 -3.48 6.46 8.98
C PRO A 74 -3.67 5.53 10.19
N LEU A 75 -2.54 5.14 10.80
CA LEU A 75 -2.53 4.33 12.02
C LEU A 75 -3.15 5.14 13.17
N LYS A 76 -4.23 4.61 13.76
CA LYS A 76 -4.81 5.17 14.98
C LYS A 76 -4.03 4.61 16.17
N TRP A 77 -3.01 5.35 16.59
CA TRP A 77 -2.25 5.02 17.79
C TRP A 77 -3.18 4.97 19.00
N GLN A 78 -3.13 3.87 19.76
CA GLN A 78 -3.79 3.81 21.06
C GLN A 78 -2.99 4.68 22.04
N SER A 79 -3.70 5.44 22.88
CA SER A 79 -3.06 6.19 23.96
C SER A 79 -2.37 5.22 24.92
N VAL A 80 -1.19 5.61 25.40
CA VAL A 80 -0.41 4.83 26.37
C VAL A 80 -1.33 4.42 27.53
N GLN A 81 -1.48 3.12 27.76
CA GLN A 81 -2.09 2.64 29.01
C GLN A 81 -1.13 3.05 30.13
N SER A 82 -1.53 4.04 30.93
CA SER A 82 -0.85 4.35 32.18
C SER A 82 -0.96 3.13 33.07
N GLU A 83 0.15 2.43 33.28
CA GLU A 83 0.25 1.43 34.35
C GLU A 83 0.10 2.12 35.70
N ILE A 84 -1.13 2.22 36.18
CA ILE A 84 -1.43 2.43 37.59
C ILE A 84 -2.58 1.48 37.96
N SER A 85 -2.17 0.37 38.58
CA SER A 85 -2.89 -0.52 39.52
C SER A 85 -4.25 -1.12 39.13
N ALA A 86 -4.29 -2.46 39.03
CA ALA A 86 -5.49 -3.24 39.31
C ALA A 86 -5.77 -3.27 40.84
N PRO A 87 -6.98 -3.61 41.34
CA PRO A 87 -8.25 -3.87 40.66
C PRO A 87 -9.45 -3.16 41.32
N GLU A 88 -10.28 -2.43 40.57
CA GLU A 88 -11.66 -2.25 41.01
C GLU A 88 -12.62 -2.31 39.83
N MET A 89 -13.50 -3.30 39.90
CA MET A 89 -14.61 -3.51 38.99
C MET A 89 -15.56 -2.31 39.03
N ILE A 90 -16.51 -2.32 38.08
CA ILE A 90 -17.80 -1.63 38.11
C ILE A 90 -17.81 -0.23 37.47
N LEU A 91 -18.03 -0.14 36.15
CA LEU A 91 -19.34 0.20 35.54
C LEU A 91 -19.21 0.45 34.03
N LYS A 92 -20.16 -0.13 33.29
CA LYS A 92 -20.47 0.16 31.88
C LYS A 92 -20.76 1.67 31.72
N GLU A 93 -20.27 2.29 30.65
CA GLU A 93 -21.10 2.87 29.55
C GLU A 93 -20.25 3.57 28.46
N LYS A 94 -20.60 3.28 27.19
CA LYS A 94 -20.25 4.02 25.94
C LYS A 94 -21.09 5.33 25.87
N PRO A 95 -20.95 6.23 24.86
CA PRO A 95 -19.83 6.56 23.95
C PRO A 95 -19.58 8.09 23.86
N VAL A 96 -18.33 8.58 23.75
CA VAL A 96 -18.08 10.02 23.55
C VAL A 96 -17.94 10.39 22.08
N GLU A 97 -18.77 11.39 21.77
CA GLU A 97 -19.13 12.08 20.55
C GLU A 97 -17.96 12.70 19.74
N ASN A 98 -18.16 12.70 18.43
CA ASN A 98 -17.25 13.16 17.40
C ASN A 98 -17.35 14.69 17.27
N THR A 99 -16.44 15.48 17.86
CA THR A 99 -16.43 16.93 17.63
C THR A 99 -15.69 17.28 16.34
N LYS A 100 -16.43 17.29 15.22
CA LYS A 100 -16.07 18.06 14.02
C LYS A 100 -16.83 19.39 14.03
N LYS A 101 -16.20 20.52 14.35
CA LYS A 101 -16.47 21.89 13.82
C LYS A 101 -15.22 22.75 14.08
N LEU A 102 -14.31 22.97 13.14
CA LEU A 102 -14.35 23.94 12.03
C LEU A 102 -14.44 25.43 12.48
N LYS A 103 -13.31 26.14 12.31
CA LYS A 103 -13.12 27.58 11.96
C LYS A 103 -13.94 28.67 12.71
N LYS A 104 -13.23 29.62 13.35
CA LYS A 104 -13.23 31.04 12.94
C LYS A 104 -12.29 31.93 13.79
N HIS A 105 -11.47 32.72 13.08
CA HIS A 105 -11.04 34.10 13.35
C HIS A 105 -11.36 34.73 14.72
N LYS A 106 -10.32 35.21 15.41
CA LYS A 106 -10.08 36.66 15.55
C LYS A 106 -8.61 36.91 15.88
#